data_AF-A0A1V3REK7-F1
#
_entry.id   AF-A0A1V3REK7-F1
#
_cell.length_a   1.000
_cell.length_b   1.000
_cell.length_c   1.000
_cell.angle_alpha   90.00
_cell.angle_beta   90.00
_cell.angle_gamma   90.00
#
_symmetry.space_group_name_H-M   'P 1'
#
loop_
_entity.id
_entity.type
_entity.pdbx_description
1 polymer ?
#
loop_
_entity_poly.entity_id
_entity_poly.type
_entity_poly.pdbx_seq_one_letter_code
_entity_poly.pdbx_strand_id
1 'polypeptide(L)'
;MSHEHVSNTKRIWTVFGLLSLITTVEVAFGIVKPDALAMNTFLTMSLLNWLFIILTIVKAYYIVWAFMHMEGEKRVLRNAVVYPLIFLVCYLLFILLTEGDYVFEVFKNSTIKWNF
;
A
#
# COMPACT_ATOMS: atom_id res chain seq x y z
N MET A 1 23.27 -0.17 39.13
CA MET A 1 23.05 0.57 37.88
C MET A 1 21.59 0.41 37.53
N SER A 2 20.84 1.50 37.53
CA SER A 2 19.40 1.52 37.27
C SER A 2 19.11 1.08 35.83
N HIS A 3 18.39 -0.03 35.68
CA HIS A 3 17.86 -0.46 34.40
C HIS A 3 16.82 0.56 33.94
N GLU A 4 17.20 1.48 33.04
CA GLU A 4 16.25 2.30 32.31
C GLU A 4 15.37 1.38 31.46
N HIS A 5 14.12 1.22 31.86
CA HIS A 5 13.07 0.71 30.98
C HIS A 5 12.79 1.78 29.92
N VAL A 6 13.57 1.77 28.84
CA VAL A 6 13.32 2.63 27.67
C VAL A 6 11.99 2.19 27.05
N SER A 7 10.91 2.85 27.44
CA SER A 7 9.56 2.54 26.98
C SER A 7 9.40 2.92 25.51
N ASN A 8 9.37 1.91 24.64
CA ASN A 8 9.05 2.07 23.21
C ASN A 8 7.58 2.49 22.99
N THR A 9 6.73 2.49 24.03
CA THR A 9 5.31 2.87 23.96
C THR A 9 5.12 4.31 23.48
N LYS A 10 5.99 5.24 23.90
CA LYS A 10 5.93 6.64 23.44
C LYS A 10 6.13 6.73 21.92
N ARG A 11 7.07 5.95 21.39
CA ARG A 11 7.38 5.92 19.95
C ARG A 11 6.23 5.31 19.14
N ILE A 12 5.64 4.22 19.63
CA ILE A 12 4.48 3.58 19.01
C ILE A 12 3.33 4.58 18.90
N TRP A 13 3.03 5.33 19.96
CA TRP A 13 1.99 6.37 19.95
C TRP A 13 2.28 7.51 18.98
N THR A 14 3.53 7.95 18.87
CA THR A 14 3.93 8.97 17.88
C THR A 14 3.71 8.47 16.45
N VAL A 15 4.17 7.24 16.14
CA VAL A 15 4.03 6.68 14.79
C VAL A 15 2.57 6.37 14.47
N PHE A 16 1.80 5.90 15.45
CA PHE A 16 0.35 5.71 15.32
C PHE A 16 -0.36 7.01 14.97
N GLY A 17 -0.07 8.11 15.68
CA GLY A 17 -0.64 9.42 15.37
C GLY A 17 -0.29 9.91 13.96
N LEU A 18 0.97 9.74 13.55
CA LEU A 18 1.42 10.06 12.19
C LEU A 18 0.68 9.24 11.12
N LEU A 19 0.60 7.93 11.30
CA LEU A 19 -0.10 7.02 10.38
C LEU A 19 -1.60 7.32 10.33
N SER A 20 -2.22 7.62 11.47
CA SER A 20 -3.62 8.02 11.53
C SER A 20 -3.85 9.30 10.73
N LEU A 21 -3.01 10.33 10.91
CA LEU A 21 -3.10 11.57 10.15
C LEU A 21 -2.94 11.34 8.64
N ILE A 22 -1.91 10.59 8.23
CA ILE A 22 -1.67 10.24 6.82
C ILE A 22 -2.90 9.54 6.24
N THR A 23 -3.48 8.59 6.97
CA THR A 23 -4.65 7.83 6.52
C THR A 23 -5.90 8.71 6.44
N THR A 24 -6.11 9.61 7.40
CA THR A 24 -7.22 10.58 7.34
C THR A 24 -7.10 11.50 6.12
N VAL A 25 -5.89 11.98 5.83
CA VAL A 25 -5.61 12.79 4.64
C VAL A 25 -5.88 11.98 3.37
N GLU A 26 -5.41 10.74 3.31
CA GLU A 26 -5.63 9.82 2.18
C GLU A 26 -7.14 9.61 1.90
N VAL A 27 -7.93 9.35 2.94
CA VAL A 27 -9.40 9.21 2.83
C VAL A 27 -10.07 10.53 2.43
N ALA A 28 -9.65 11.66 3.01
CA ALA A 28 -10.19 12.97 2.66
C ALA A 28 -9.95 13.31 1.18
N PHE A 29 -8.76 13.07 0.65
CA PHE A 29 -8.47 13.21 -0.78
C PHE A 29 -9.27 12.23 -1.64
N GLY A 30 -9.55 11.03 -1.12
CA GLY A 30 -10.39 10.03 -1.80
C GLY A 30 -11.86 10.41 -1.92
N ILE A 31 -12.39 11.18 -0.96
CA ILE A 31 -13.76 11.68 -0.97
C ILE A 31 -13.86 12.97 -1.79
N VAL A 32 -12.99 13.95 -1.51
CA VAL A 32 -13.07 15.29 -2.13
C VAL A 32 -12.66 15.26 -3.59
N LYS A 33 -11.73 14.37 -3.98
CA LYS A 33 -11.21 14.20 -5.35
C LYS A 33 -11.03 15.55 -6.08
N PRO A 34 -10.12 16.42 -5.60
CA PRO A 34 -9.98 17.75 -6.15
C PRO A 34 -9.65 17.70 -7.66
N ASP A 35 -10.33 18.53 -8.45
CA ASP A 35 -10.21 18.56 -9.91
C ASP A 35 -8.77 18.74 -10.38
N ALA A 36 -7.95 19.51 -9.65
CA ALA A 36 -6.54 19.71 -9.96
C ALA A 36 -5.70 18.41 -9.92
N LEU A 37 -6.09 17.41 -9.12
CA LEU A 37 -5.41 16.11 -9.08
C LEU A 37 -6.13 15.08 -9.95
N ALA A 38 -7.45 15.18 -10.09
CA ALA A 38 -8.26 14.27 -10.89
C ALA A 38 -8.10 14.49 -12.40
N MET A 39 -8.05 15.74 -12.85
CA MET A 39 -8.00 16.12 -14.26
C MET A 39 -6.58 16.14 -14.84
N ASN A 40 -5.56 16.22 -13.99
CA ASN A 40 -4.18 16.10 -14.43
C ASN A 40 -3.75 14.63 -14.47
N THR A 41 -3.52 14.14 -15.68
CA THR A 41 -3.07 12.77 -15.95
C THR A 41 -1.55 12.75 -16.06
N PHE A 42 -0.92 11.83 -15.32
CA PHE A 42 0.51 11.53 -15.41
C PHE A 42 0.69 10.03 -15.66
N LEU A 43 1.39 9.68 -16.75
CA LEU A 43 1.59 8.29 -17.19
C LEU A 43 0.26 7.51 -17.26
N THR A 44 -0.73 8.06 -17.98
CA THR A 44 -2.05 7.43 -18.24
C THR A 44 -2.99 7.35 -17.02
N MET A 45 -2.50 7.61 -15.80
CA MET A 45 -3.30 7.64 -14.57
C MET A 45 -3.41 9.05 -13.99
N SER A 46 -4.51 9.35 -13.29
CA SER A 46 -4.65 10.61 -12.56
C SER A 46 -3.56 10.76 -11.50
N LEU A 47 -3.08 12.00 -11.27
CA LEU A 47 -2.14 12.32 -10.18
C LEU A 47 -2.68 11.89 -8.81
N LEU A 48 -4.00 11.84 -8.65
CA LEU A 48 -4.63 11.33 -7.44
C LEU A 48 -4.25 9.85 -7.18
N ASN A 49 -4.22 9.01 -8.21
CA ASN A 49 -3.85 7.59 -8.07
C ASN A 49 -2.38 7.43 -7.67
N TRP A 50 -1.50 8.26 -8.23
CA TRP A 50 -0.09 8.31 -7.85
C TRP A 50 0.10 8.69 -6.39
N LEU A 51 -0.65 9.68 -5.90
CA LEU A 51 -0.66 10.06 -4.49
C LEU A 51 -1.04 8.86 -3.61
N PHE A 52 -2.11 8.13 -3.95
CA PHE A 52 -2.53 6.94 -3.19
C PHE A 52 -1.48 5.84 -3.15
N ILE A 53 -0.84 5.54 -4.28
CA ILE A 53 0.21 4.52 -4.36
C ILE A 53 1.38 4.91 -3.45
N ILE A 54 1.86 6.15 -3.54
CA ILE A 54 2.99 6.64 -2.75
C ILE A 54 2.65 6.63 -1.25
N LEU A 55 1.50 7.19 -0.86
CA LEU A 55 1.06 7.20 0.55
C LEU A 55 0.91 5.78 1.10
N THR A 56 0.43 4.84 0.28
CA THR A 56 0.29 3.43 0.68
C THR A 56 1.65 2.77 0.93
N ILE A 57 2.66 3.02 0.09
CA ILE A 57 4.02 2.50 0.29
C ILE A 57 4.65 3.09 1.55
N VAL A 58 4.51 4.41 1.76
CA VAL A 58 5.01 5.09 2.95
C VAL A 58 4.38 4.52 4.22
N LYS A 59 3.06 4.34 4.22
CA LYS A 59 2.30 3.67 5.29
C LYS A 59 2.85 2.28 5.59
N ALA A 60 3.03 1.45 4.56
CA ALA A 60 3.54 0.10 4.72
C ALA A 60 4.94 0.08 5.35
N TYR A 61 5.83 1.00 4.93
CA TYR A 61 7.16 1.15 5.51
C TYR A 61 7.09 1.47 7.01
N TYR A 62 6.30 2.48 7.41
CA TYR A 62 6.17 2.85 8.82
C TYR A 62 5.56 1.72 9.66
N ILE A 63 4.63 0.95 9.12
CA ILE A 63 4.05 -0.20 9.82
C ILE A 63 5.11 -1.27 10.09
N VAL A 64 5.87 -1.67 9.06
CA VAL A 64 6.90 -2.71 9.19
C VAL A 64 8.02 -2.25 10.12
N TRP A 65 8.46 -1.00 10.03
CA TRP A 65 9.53 -0.51 10.90
C TRP A 65 9.10 -0.32 12.35
N ALA A 66 7.96 0.33 12.60
CA ALA A 66 7.57 0.75 13.94
C ALA A 66 6.67 -0.25 14.68
N PHE A 67 5.70 -0.88 14.01
CA PHE A 67 4.81 -1.84 14.69
C PHE A 67 5.41 -3.24 14.70
N MET A 68 6.04 -3.67 13.61
CA MET A 68 6.73 -4.97 13.56
C MET A 68 8.16 -4.94 14.15
N HIS A 69 8.58 -3.80 14.72
CA HIS A 69 9.88 -3.63 15.41
C HIS A 69 11.11 -4.01 14.57
N MET A 70 11.00 -3.91 13.24
CA MET A 70 12.05 -4.33 12.30
C MET A 70 13.29 -3.42 12.29
N GLU A 71 13.24 -2.29 13.01
CA GLU A 71 14.33 -1.31 13.09
C GLU A 71 15.53 -1.80 13.90
N GLY A 72 15.28 -2.44 15.04
CA GLY A 72 16.33 -2.92 15.96
C GLY A 72 16.80 -4.34 15.66
N GLU A 73 16.18 -5.00 14.70
CA GLU A 73 16.42 -6.42 14.42
C GLU A 73 17.67 -6.66 13.57
N LYS A 74 18.25 -7.86 13.72
CA LYS A 74 19.40 -8.27 12.92
C LYS A 74 19.04 -8.21 11.44
N ARG A 75 19.93 -7.65 10.62
CA ARG A 75 19.72 -7.48 9.16
C ARG A 75 19.26 -8.76 8.46
N VAL A 76 19.73 -9.93 8.91
CA VAL A 76 19.32 -11.24 8.39
C VAL A 76 17.85 -11.54 8.67
N LEU A 77 17.39 -11.32 9.91
CA LEU A 77 16.00 -11.53 10.31
C LEU A 77 15.07 -10.55 9.61
N ARG A 78 15.50 -9.29 9.47
CA ARG A 78 14.75 -8.27 8.71
C ARG A 78 14.56 -8.69 7.26
N ASN A 79 15.64 -9.10 6.60
CA ASN A 79 15.60 -9.50 5.19
C ASN A 79 14.77 -10.78 4.97
N ALA A 80 14.73 -11.68 5.96
CA ALA A 80 13.92 -12.89 5.91
C ALA A 80 12.41 -12.60 5.85
N VAL A 81 11.95 -11.43 6.30
CA VAL A 81 10.54 -11.02 6.23
C VAL A 81 10.30 -10.04 5.07
N VAL A 82 11.19 -9.06 4.88
CA VAL A 82 11.00 -8.01 3.87
C VAL A 82 11.05 -8.55 2.44
N TYR A 83 12.00 -9.45 2.12
CA TYR A 83 12.11 -9.97 0.75
C TYR A 83 10.93 -10.86 0.34
N PRO A 84 10.48 -11.83 1.16
CA PRO A 84 9.28 -12.58 0.83
C PRO A 84 8.03 -11.70 0.70
N LEU A 85 7.89 -10.66 1.53
CA LEU A 85 6.77 -9.73 1.43
C LEU A 85 6.77 -8.98 0.08
N ILE A 86 7.91 -8.42 -0.32
CA ILE A 86 8.04 -7.72 -1.61
C ILE A 86 7.78 -8.68 -2.76
N PHE A 87 8.38 -9.88 -2.73
CA PHE A 87 8.16 -10.91 -3.73
C PHE A 87 6.68 -11.28 -3.84
N LEU A 88 6.01 -11.51 -2.71
CA LEU A 88 4.59 -11.85 -2.65
C LEU A 88 3.73 -10.75 -3.26
N VAL A 89 3.96 -9.48 -2.92
CA VAL A 89 3.18 -8.35 -3.46
C VAL A 89 3.37 -8.24 -4.97
N CYS A 90 4.61 -8.30 -5.46
CA CYS A 90 4.89 -8.23 -6.91
C CYS A 90 4.27 -9.42 -7.66
N TYR A 91 4.38 -10.63 -7.10
CA TYR A 91 3.81 -11.83 -7.71
C TYR A 91 2.28 -11.80 -7.73
N LEU A 92 1.65 -11.30 -6.67
CA LEU A 92 0.20 -11.14 -6.60
C LEU A 92 -0.30 -10.08 -7.59
N LEU A 93 0.40 -8.96 -7.72
CA LEU A 93 0.10 -7.95 -8.75
C LEU A 93 0.20 -8.54 -10.16
N PHE A 94 1.23 -9.35 -10.42
CA PHE A 94 1.41 -10.03 -11.71
C PHE A 94 0.21 -10.95 -12.03
N ILE A 95 -0.16 -11.86 -11.11
CA ILE A 95 -1.29 -12.77 -11.33
C ILE A 95 -2.59 -11.99 -11.54
N LEU A 96 -2.90 -11.01 -10.68
CA LEU A 96 -4.16 -10.27 -10.78
C LEU A 96 -4.26 -9.48 -12.08
N LEU A 97 -3.17 -8.90 -12.56
CA LEU A 97 -3.17 -8.18 -13.84
C LEU A 97 -3.33 -9.13 -15.03
N THR A 98 -2.61 -10.26 -15.04
CA THR A 98 -2.73 -11.25 -16.13
C THR A 98 -4.10 -11.90 -16.17
N GLU A 99 -4.61 -12.38 -15.03
CA GLU A 99 -5.93 -13.00 -14.95
C GLU A 99 -7.05 -11.98 -15.21
N GLY A 100 -6.90 -10.75 -14.72
CA GLY A 100 -7.86 -9.68 -14.96
C GLY A 100 -7.98 -9.31 -16.44
N ASP A 101 -6.86 -9.24 -17.16
CA ASP A 101 -6.83 -8.98 -18.60
C ASP A 101 -7.44 -10.14 -19.40
N TYR A 102 -7.09 -11.38 -19.05
CA TYR A 102 -7.67 -12.58 -19.66
C TYR A 102 -9.20 -12.63 -19.50
N VAL A 103 -9.69 -12.42 -18.28
CA VAL A 103 -11.13 -12.38 -17.99
C VAL A 103 -11.82 -11.25 -18.77
N PHE A 104 -11.21 -10.07 -18.83
CA PHE A 104 -11.73 -8.94 -19.61
C PHE A 104 -11.84 -9.27 -21.11
N GLU A 105 -10.82 -9.90 -21.68
CA GLU A 105 -10.82 -10.32 -23.09
C GLU A 105 -11.93 -11.36 -23.38
N VAL A 106 -12.09 -12.35 -22.49
CA VAL A 106 -13.16 -13.35 -22.61
C VAL A 106 -14.53 -12.66 -22.60
N PHE A 107 -14.78 -11.73 -21.68
CA PHE A 107 -16.06 -11.01 -21.64
C PHE A 107 -16.29 -10.13 -22.87
N LYS A 108 -15.25 -9.52 -23.42
CA LYS A 108 -15.33 -8.64 -24.60
C LYS A 108 -15.60 -9.42 -25.89
N ASN A 109 -14.99 -10.59 -26.05
CA ASN A 109 -15.04 -11.38 -27.29
C ASN A 109 -16.13 -12.47 -27.28
N SER A 110 -16.71 -12.78 -26.12
CA SER A 110 -17.77 -13.78 -26.01
C SER A 110 -19.08 -13.25 -26.59
N THR A 111 -19.55 -13.85 -27.69
CA THR A 111 -20.92 -13.63 -28.18
C THR A 111 -21.90 -14.26 -27.19
N ILE A 112 -22.70 -13.44 -26.49
CA ILE A 112 -23.78 -13.94 -25.63
C ILE A 112 -24.81 -14.63 -26.54
N LYS A 113 -24.68 -15.95 -26.72
CA LYS A 113 -25.75 -16.77 -27.30
C LYS A 113 -26.80 -16.96 -26.23
N TRP A 114 -27.80 -16.08 -26.24
CA TRP A 114 -29.09 -16.38 -25.62
C TRP A 114 -29.70 -17.55 -26.41
N ASN A 115 -29.38 -18.79 -26.02
CA ASN A 115 -30.18 -19.93 -26.41
C ASN A 115 -31.51 -19.78 -25.67
N PHE A 116 -32.50 -19.23 -26.38
CA PHE A 116 -33.91 -19.38 -26.03
C PHE A 116 -34.39 -20.76 -26.51
#